data_AF-A0A9P7FN22-F1
#
_entry.id   AF-A0A9P7FN22-F1
#
_cell.length_a   1.000
_cell.length_b   1.000
_cell.length_c   1.000
_cell.angle_alpha   90.00
_cell.angle_beta   90.00
_cell.angle_gamma   90.00
#
_symmetry.space_group_name_H-M   'P 1'
#
loop_
_entity.id
_entity.type
_entity.pdbx_description
1 polymer ?
#
loop_
_entity_poly.entity_id
_entity_poly.type
_entity_poly.pdbx_seq_one_letter_code
_entity_poly.pdbx_strand_id
1 'polypeptide(L)'
;MDFQNRVGSKFGGGGVAGASETNVDRRERLRKLALETIDLAKDPYILRNHLGGLECRLCLTLHTNEGSYLAHTQGKKHQTNLARRAARDAKDTQLMIAPTQSNVQRKVFLKIGRPGYRVTKVRDKDTGKEGMMVQVHLPQIKADVIPRRRFMSAWEQKREPPNKAYQYLIVAAEPYETIAFRIPAREIEDEADDAGYWNWSYWDPDTKQYSFQFMFRLTY
;
A
#
# COMPACT_ATOMS: atom_id res chain seq x y z
N MET A 1 -26.58 -84.81 -12.37
CA MET A 1 -25.87 -83.81 -11.55
C MET A 1 -25.92 -82.50 -12.31
N ASP A 2 -26.85 -81.63 -11.92
CA ASP A 2 -27.08 -80.34 -12.57
C ASP A 2 -25.95 -79.34 -12.27
N PHE A 3 -25.34 -78.82 -13.34
CA PHE A 3 -24.23 -77.86 -13.30
C PHE A 3 -24.71 -76.39 -13.48
N GLN A 4 -26.00 -76.12 -13.34
CA GLN A 4 -26.58 -74.83 -13.74
C GLN A 4 -26.37 -73.66 -12.76
N ASN A 5 -25.90 -73.91 -11.52
CA ASN A 5 -25.72 -72.86 -10.50
C ASN A 5 -24.30 -72.80 -9.90
N ARG A 6 -23.25 -72.88 -10.73
CA ARG A 6 -21.92 -72.45 -10.28
C ARG A 6 -21.69 -70.99 -10.66
N VAL A 7 -21.74 -70.11 -9.65
CA VAL A 7 -21.27 -68.72 -9.73
C VAL A 7 -19.73 -68.75 -9.80
N GLY A 8 -19.20 -69.23 -10.92
CA GLY A 8 -17.77 -69.31 -11.20
C GLY A 8 -17.41 -68.27 -12.24
N SER A 9 -16.48 -67.37 -11.91
CA SER A 9 -15.92 -66.41 -12.85
C SER A 9 -15.47 -67.11 -14.14
N LYS A 10 -15.82 -66.55 -15.30
CA LYS A 10 -15.41 -67.04 -16.62
C LYS A 10 -13.90 -67.25 -16.66
N PHE A 11 -13.44 -68.39 -17.21
CA PHE A 11 -12.01 -68.66 -17.39
C PHE A 11 -11.37 -67.54 -18.24
N GLY A 12 -10.39 -66.82 -17.68
CA GLY A 12 -9.77 -65.63 -18.30
C GLY A 12 -10.40 -64.28 -17.93
N GLY A 13 -11.54 -64.26 -17.25
CA GLY A 13 -12.05 -63.06 -16.58
C GLY A 13 -11.51 -63.06 -15.17
N GLY A 14 -10.50 -62.24 -14.87
CA GLY A 14 -9.96 -62.06 -13.53
C GLY A 14 -11.08 -62.03 -12.48
N GLY A 15 -10.90 -62.76 -11.39
CA GLY A 15 -11.95 -63.05 -10.41
C GLY A 15 -12.69 -61.81 -9.91
N VAL A 16 -13.86 -62.03 -9.28
CA VAL A 16 -14.62 -60.93 -8.65
C VAL A 16 -13.72 -60.27 -7.60
N ALA A 17 -13.45 -58.98 -7.78
CA ALA A 17 -12.59 -58.20 -6.89
C ALA A 17 -13.04 -58.36 -5.43
N GLY A 18 -12.08 -58.55 -4.52
CA GLY A 18 -12.37 -58.72 -3.10
C GLY A 18 -13.08 -57.51 -2.51
N ALA A 19 -13.73 -57.69 -1.35
CA ALA A 19 -14.37 -56.58 -0.62
C ALA A 19 -13.38 -55.45 -0.27
N SER A 20 -12.10 -55.77 -0.07
CA SER A 20 -11.02 -54.80 0.14
C SER A 20 -10.74 -53.98 -1.12
N GLU A 21 -10.57 -54.63 -2.27
CA GLU A 21 -10.23 -53.99 -3.55
C GLU A 21 -11.36 -53.09 -4.05
N THR A 22 -12.60 -53.56 -3.95
CA THR A 22 -13.79 -52.77 -4.30
C THR A 22 -13.97 -51.53 -3.42
N ASN A 23 -13.60 -51.60 -2.14
CA ASN A 23 -13.63 -50.45 -1.24
C ASN A 23 -12.53 -49.43 -1.55
N VAL A 24 -11.34 -49.87 -1.95
CA VAL A 24 -10.24 -49.00 -2.39
C VAL A 24 -10.63 -48.26 -3.67
N ASP A 25 -11.14 -48.98 -4.67
CA ASP A 25 -11.60 -48.39 -5.93
C ASP A 25 -12.72 -47.36 -5.70
N ARG A 26 -13.70 -47.70 -4.86
CA ARG A 26 -14.76 -46.76 -4.46
C ARG A 26 -14.20 -45.49 -3.83
N ARG A 27 -13.22 -45.61 -2.92
CA ARG A 27 -12.60 -44.45 -2.25
C ARG A 27 -11.82 -43.58 -3.22
N GLU A 28 -11.09 -44.18 -4.16
CA GLU A 28 -10.35 -43.44 -5.19
C GLU A 28 -11.29 -42.72 -6.15
N ARG A 29 -12.38 -43.37 -6.56
CA ARG A 29 -13.41 -42.77 -7.40
C ARG A 29 -14.07 -41.57 -6.74
N LEU A 30 -14.47 -41.68 -5.47
CA LEU A 30 -15.05 -40.56 -4.71
C LEU A 30 -14.05 -39.40 -4.58
N ARG A 31 -12.75 -39.69 -4.45
CA ARG A 31 -11.71 -38.66 -4.44
C ARG A 31 -11.60 -37.92 -5.78
N LYS A 32 -11.65 -38.64 -6.91
CA LYS A 32 -11.62 -38.05 -8.25
C LYS A 32 -12.82 -37.12 -8.48
N LEU A 33 -14.03 -37.57 -8.14
CA LEU A 33 -15.25 -36.76 -8.22
C LEU A 33 -15.17 -35.49 -7.34
N ALA A 34 -14.59 -35.58 -6.14
CA ALA A 34 -14.39 -34.41 -5.29
C ALA A 34 -13.37 -33.41 -5.87
N LEU A 35 -12.30 -33.89 -6.52
CA LEU A 35 -11.30 -33.03 -7.18
C LEU A 35 -11.85 -32.35 -8.45
N GLU A 36 -12.81 -32.96 -9.13
CA GLU A 36 -13.49 -32.34 -10.28
C GLU A 36 -14.40 -31.17 -9.87
N THR A 37 -14.93 -31.21 -8.65
CA THR A 37 -15.86 -30.18 -8.14
C THR A 37 -15.17 -29.03 -7.40
N ILE A 38 -14.00 -29.28 -6.80
CA ILE A 38 -13.27 -28.31 -5.99
C ILE A 38 -11.88 -28.09 -6.59
N ASP A 39 -11.66 -26.88 -7.10
CA ASP A 39 -10.37 -26.43 -7.60
C ASP A 39 -9.45 -26.02 -6.43
N LEU A 40 -8.55 -26.92 -6.02
CA LEU A 40 -7.60 -26.66 -4.92
C LEU A 40 -6.67 -25.48 -5.20
N ALA A 41 -6.40 -25.14 -6.46
CA ALA A 41 -5.50 -24.02 -6.76
C ALA A 41 -6.09 -22.66 -6.37
N LYS A 42 -7.42 -22.58 -6.22
CA LYS A 42 -8.14 -21.37 -5.79
C LYS A 42 -8.26 -21.23 -4.28
N ASP A 43 -7.91 -22.25 -3.51
CA ASP A 43 -7.96 -22.17 -2.05
C ASP A 43 -6.79 -21.30 -1.55
N PRO A 44 -7.05 -20.13 -0.92
CA PRO A 44 -6.00 -19.23 -0.46
C PRO A 44 -5.18 -19.79 0.73
N TYR A 45 -5.62 -20.88 1.35
CA TYR A 45 -4.99 -21.45 2.54
C TYR A 45 -4.14 -22.68 2.28
N ILE A 46 -4.10 -23.21 1.05
CA ILE A 46 -3.25 -24.34 0.70
C ILE A 46 -1.82 -23.87 0.38
N LEU A 47 -0.83 -24.56 0.93
CA LEU A 47 0.58 -24.37 0.61
C LEU A 47 1.21 -25.72 0.25
N ARG A 48 1.96 -25.76 -0.85
CA ARG A 48 2.76 -26.93 -1.23
C ARG A 48 4.16 -26.76 -0.65
N ASN A 49 4.56 -27.71 0.20
CA ASN A 49 5.90 -27.70 0.78
C ASN A 49 6.95 -28.18 -0.23
N HIS A 50 8.20 -27.83 0.03
CA HIS A 50 9.36 -28.31 -0.72
C HIS A 50 9.55 -29.84 -0.65
N LEU A 51 8.93 -30.52 0.32
CA LEU A 51 8.93 -31.98 0.48
C LEU A 51 7.74 -32.66 -0.23
N GLY A 52 6.92 -31.91 -0.98
CA GLY A 52 5.75 -32.44 -1.68
C GLY A 52 4.51 -32.67 -0.81
N GLY A 53 4.58 -32.36 0.49
CA GLY A 53 3.41 -32.34 1.39
C GLY A 53 2.55 -31.09 1.22
N LEU A 54 1.32 -31.14 1.71
CA LEU A 54 0.37 -30.02 1.70
C LEU A 54 0.19 -29.47 3.11
N GLU A 55 0.24 -28.15 3.24
CA GLU A 55 -0.01 -27.43 4.47
C GLU A 55 -1.30 -26.62 4.39
N CYS A 56 -2.10 -26.65 5.45
CA CYS A 56 -3.20 -25.72 5.65
C CYS A 56 -2.73 -24.55 6.49
N ARG A 57 -2.50 -23.39 5.87
CA ARG A 57 -2.04 -22.16 6.56
C ARG A 57 -3.06 -21.64 7.59
N LEU A 58 -4.34 -21.94 7.40
CA LEU A 58 -5.39 -21.54 8.34
C LEU A 58 -5.34 -22.34 9.65
N CYS A 59 -4.99 -23.63 9.58
CA CYS A 59 -5.02 -24.55 10.71
C CYS A 59 -3.64 -25.00 11.21
N LEU A 60 -2.57 -24.67 10.48
CA LEU A 60 -1.20 -25.11 10.72
C LEU A 60 -1.12 -26.65 10.81
N THR A 61 -1.75 -27.33 9.85
CA THR A 61 -1.77 -28.80 9.76
C THR A 61 -1.12 -29.27 8.48
N LEU A 62 -0.34 -30.34 8.60
CA LEU A 62 0.31 -31.04 7.50
C LEU A 62 -0.61 -32.16 6.98
N HIS A 63 -0.69 -32.29 5.67
CA HIS A 63 -1.46 -33.28 4.95
C HIS A 63 -0.55 -33.98 3.94
N THR A 64 -0.59 -35.31 3.94
CA THR A 64 0.24 -36.12 3.04
C THR A 64 -0.25 -36.08 1.60
N ASN A 65 -1.57 -36.05 1.41
CA ASN A 65 -2.23 -36.16 0.12
C ASN A 65 -3.32 -35.08 -0.03
N GLU A 66 -3.63 -34.67 -1.26
CA GLU A 66 -4.73 -33.73 -1.59
C GLU A 66 -6.08 -34.19 -1.02
N GLY A 67 -6.35 -35.50 -1.00
CA GLY A 67 -7.57 -36.04 -0.38
C GLY A 67 -7.62 -35.85 1.15
N SER A 68 -6.47 -35.90 1.84
CA SER A 68 -6.40 -35.62 3.27
C SER A 68 -6.64 -34.13 3.55
N TYR A 69 -6.13 -33.26 2.68
CA TYR A 69 -6.38 -31.82 2.75
C TYR A 69 -7.87 -31.49 2.50
N LEU A 70 -8.47 -32.07 1.46
CA LEU A 70 -9.90 -31.88 1.16
C LEU A 70 -10.80 -32.30 2.32
N ALA A 71 -10.57 -33.49 2.90
CA ALA A 71 -11.31 -33.93 4.08
C ALA A 71 -11.12 -32.99 5.28
N HIS A 72 -9.93 -32.40 5.42
CA HIS A 72 -9.65 -31.41 6.47
C HIS A 72 -10.42 -30.11 6.28
N THR A 73 -10.54 -29.59 5.05
CA THR A 73 -11.29 -28.35 4.76
C THR A 73 -12.77 -28.47 5.14
N GLN A 74 -13.36 -29.66 4.98
CA GLN A 74 -14.73 -29.97 5.38
C GLN A 74 -14.87 -30.25 6.89
N GLY A 75 -13.75 -30.33 7.61
CA GLY A 75 -13.72 -30.60 9.05
C GLY A 75 -14.13 -29.39 9.89
N LYS A 76 -14.77 -29.66 11.05
CA LYS A 76 -15.25 -28.63 11.98
C LYS A 76 -14.15 -27.64 12.41
N LYS A 77 -12.93 -28.11 12.65
CA LYS A 77 -11.79 -27.27 13.06
C LYS A 77 -11.42 -26.23 12.00
N HIS A 78 -11.44 -26.62 10.72
CA HIS A 78 -11.13 -25.71 9.62
C HIS A 78 -12.22 -24.65 9.48
N GLN A 79 -13.49 -25.08 9.50
CA GLN A 79 -14.64 -24.19 9.41
C GLN A 79 -14.71 -23.17 10.57
N THR A 80 -14.42 -23.58 11.81
CA THR A 80 -14.39 -22.65 12.95
C THR A 80 -13.25 -21.65 12.87
N ASN A 81 -12.07 -22.05 12.38
CA ASN A 81 -10.95 -21.14 12.16
C ASN A 81 -11.24 -20.14 11.04
N LEU A 82 -11.96 -20.55 9.99
CA LEU A 82 -12.39 -19.68 8.90
C LEU A 82 -13.34 -18.59 9.42
N ALA A 83 -14.36 -18.99 10.20
CA ALA A 83 -15.27 -18.06 10.83
C ALA A 83 -14.55 -17.10 11.80
N ARG A 84 -13.58 -17.59 12.58
CA ARG A 84 -12.77 -16.75 13.48
C ARG A 84 -11.92 -15.73 12.71
N ARG A 85 -11.35 -16.13 11.56
CA ARG A 85 -10.59 -15.23 10.69
C ARG A 85 -11.50 -14.17 10.07
N ALA A 86 -12.65 -14.56 9.52
CA ALA A 86 -13.63 -13.61 8.98
C ALA A 86 -14.08 -12.58 10.03
N ALA A 87 -14.32 -13.00 11.28
CA ALA A 87 -14.67 -12.09 12.37
C ALA A 87 -13.53 -11.13 12.74
N ARG A 88 -12.28 -11.59 12.71
CA ARG A 88 -11.11 -10.75 12.97
C ARG A 88 -10.88 -9.74 11.85
N ASP A 89 -11.00 -10.16 10.60
CA ASP A 89 -10.82 -9.30 9.43
C ASP A 89 -11.92 -8.23 9.36
N ALA A 90 -13.16 -8.58 9.71
CA ALA A 90 -14.27 -7.63 9.87
C ALA A 90 -14.01 -6.59 10.98
N LYS A 91 -13.38 -7.00 12.09
CA LYS A 91 -12.98 -6.08 13.16
C LYS A 91 -11.80 -5.20 12.76
N ASP A 92 -10.82 -5.74 12.05
CA ASP A 92 -9.64 -4.99 11.59
C ASP A 92 -10.01 -3.96 10.52
N THR A 93 -10.92 -4.31 9.61
CA THR A 93 -11.49 -3.35 8.65
C THR A 93 -12.29 -2.23 9.32
N GLN A 94 -12.93 -2.48 10.47
CA GLN A 94 -13.57 -1.43 11.26
C GLN A 94 -12.57 -0.52 11.98
N LEU A 95 -11.39 -1.04 12.37
CA LEU A 95 -10.33 -0.27 13.03
C LEU A 95 -9.44 0.48 12.04
N MET A 96 -9.31 -0.02 10.81
CA MET A 96 -8.83 0.75 9.68
C MET A 96 -9.90 1.73 9.25
N ILE A 97 -10.01 2.84 9.98
CA ILE A 97 -10.48 4.10 9.42
C ILE A 97 -9.51 4.39 8.28
N ALA A 98 -9.81 3.91 7.08
CA ALA A 98 -9.16 4.38 5.88
C ALA A 98 -9.23 5.91 5.96
N PRO A 99 -8.12 6.66 5.85
CA PRO A 99 -8.21 8.10 5.73
C PRO A 99 -9.23 8.33 4.62
N THR A 100 -10.29 9.06 4.93
CA THR A 100 -11.32 9.42 3.95
C THR A 100 -10.54 9.89 2.73
N GLN A 101 -10.56 9.08 1.66
CA GLN A 101 -9.94 9.50 0.43
C GLN A 101 -10.79 10.65 -0.04
N SER A 102 -10.41 11.85 0.37
CA SER A 102 -10.92 13.07 -0.18
C SER A 102 -10.60 12.95 -1.66
N ASN A 103 -11.63 12.59 -2.43
CA ASN A 103 -11.55 12.45 -3.86
C ASN A 103 -11.52 13.87 -4.46
N VAL A 104 -10.54 14.65 -4.03
CA VAL A 104 -10.26 15.97 -4.54
C VAL A 104 -9.74 15.73 -5.94
N GLN A 105 -10.61 15.94 -6.93
CA GLN A 105 -10.21 15.87 -8.32
C GLN A 105 -9.01 16.80 -8.51
N ARG A 106 -7.87 16.21 -8.85
CA ARG A 106 -6.64 16.97 -9.12
C ARG A 106 -6.88 17.78 -10.38
N LYS A 107 -6.78 19.10 -10.27
CA LYS A 107 -6.86 20.01 -11.42
C LYS A 107 -5.72 19.67 -12.38
N VAL A 108 -6.05 19.35 -13.63
CA VAL A 108 -5.09 19.12 -14.71
C VAL A 108 -5.10 20.36 -15.60
N PHE A 109 -3.93 20.95 -15.81
CA PHE A 109 -3.74 22.14 -16.64
C PHE A 109 -2.40 22.07 -17.37
N LEU A 110 -2.31 22.77 -18.50
CA LEU A 110 -1.07 22.91 -19.26
C LEU A 110 -0.13 23.87 -18.52
N LYS A 111 1.11 23.43 -18.26
CA LYS A 111 2.09 24.25 -17.55
C LYS A 111 2.83 25.16 -18.52
N ILE A 112 2.93 26.44 -18.19
CA ILE A 112 3.53 27.47 -19.07
C ILE A 112 5.06 27.57 -18.93
N GLY A 113 5.65 26.93 -17.91
CA GLY A 113 7.08 26.93 -17.64
C GLY A 113 7.43 27.32 -16.20
N ARG A 114 8.72 27.55 -15.94
CA ARG A 114 9.25 27.90 -14.62
C ARG A 114 9.13 29.40 -14.36
N PRO A 115 8.64 29.83 -13.18
CA PRO A 115 8.59 31.24 -12.82
C PRO A 115 9.98 31.80 -12.50
N GLY A 116 10.14 33.11 -12.68
CA GLY A 116 11.34 33.82 -12.23
C GLY A 116 11.35 33.96 -10.71
N TYR A 117 12.51 33.83 -10.08
CA TYR A 117 12.64 33.95 -8.63
C TYR A 117 13.93 34.67 -8.22
N ARG A 118 13.89 35.28 -7.04
CA ARG A 118 15.04 35.88 -6.35
C ARG A 118 15.10 35.33 -4.93
N VAL A 119 16.26 34.84 -4.52
CA VAL A 119 16.50 34.34 -3.16
C VAL A 119 17.58 35.20 -2.52
N THR A 120 17.26 35.75 -1.35
CA THR A 120 18.17 36.60 -0.58
C THR A 120 18.36 35.95 0.79
N LYS A 121 19.62 35.74 1.20
CA LYS A 121 19.91 35.31 2.57
C LYS A 121 19.75 36.51 3.50
N VAL A 122 19.01 36.33 4.58
CA VAL A 122 18.76 37.38 5.57
C VAL A 122 19.41 36.97 6.88
N ARG A 123 19.95 37.95 7.61
CA ARG A 123 20.46 37.75 8.97
C ARG A 123 19.94 38.88 9.84
N ASP A 124 19.31 38.52 10.95
CA ASP A 124 18.90 39.49 11.94
C ASP A 124 20.13 39.96 12.73
N LYS A 125 20.24 41.28 12.95
CA LYS A 125 21.39 41.89 13.61
C LYS A 125 21.36 41.67 15.12
N ASP A 126 20.17 41.67 15.71
CA ASP A 126 20.02 41.63 17.16
C ASP A 126 20.08 40.20 17.68
N THR A 127 19.33 39.29 17.07
CA THR A 127 19.32 37.87 17.47
C THR A 127 20.42 37.04 16.80
N GLY A 128 21.03 37.54 15.73
CA GLY A 128 22.00 36.79 14.93
C GLY A 128 21.38 35.65 14.11
N LYS A 129 20.06 35.47 14.14
CA LYS A 129 19.34 34.43 13.39
C LYS A 129 19.58 34.59 11.89
N GLU A 130 19.71 33.47 11.21
CA GLU A 130 19.86 33.41 9.76
C GLU A 130 18.57 32.90 9.12
N GLY A 131 18.26 33.38 7.93
CA GLY A 131 17.06 32.99 7.21
C GLY A 131 17.18 33.25 5.71
N MET A 132 16.06 33.08 5.03
CA MET A 132 15.95 33.33 3.60
C MET A 132 14.67 34.09 3.28
N MET A 133 14.80 35.08 2.41
CA MET A 133 13.69 35.75 1.75
C MET A 133 13.63 35.25 0.31
N VAL A 134 12.45 34.77 -0.10
CA VAL A 134 12.20 34.28 -1.45
C VAL A 134 11.12 35.13 -2.08
N GLN A 135 11.41 35.62 -3.29
CA GLN A 135 10.48 36.40 -4.10
C GLN A 135 10.28 35.69 -5.43
N VAL A 136 9.04 35.39 -5.79
CA VAL A 136 8.67 34.67 -7.01
C VAL A 136 7.78 35.57 -7.86
N HIS A 137 8.19 35.80 -9.11
CA HIS A 137 7.49 36.64 -10.07
C HIS A 137 6.57 35.77 -10.96
N LEU A 138 5.26 36.03 -10.91
CA LEU A 138 4.20 35.19 -11.47
C LEU A 138 3.24 35.99 -12.39
N PRO A 139 3.72 36.65 -13.46
CA PRO A 139 2.92 37.58 -14.27
C PRO A 139 1.70 36.96 -14.97
N GLN A 140 1.73 35.65 -15.26
CA GLN A 140 0.66 34.91 -15.96
C GLN A 140 -0.09 33.93 -15.03
N ILE A 141 -0.15 34.22 -13.74
CA ILE A 141 -0.96 33.43 -12.80
C ILE A 141 -2.45 33.49 -13.16
N LYS A 142 -3.16 32.38 -12.93
CA LYS A 142 -4.60 32.32 -13.14
C LYS A 142 -5.33 33.25 -12.16
N ALA A 143 -6.44 33.84 -12.60
CA ALA A 143 -7.30 34.63 -11.73
C ALA A 143 -7.80 33.79 -10.53
N ASP A 144 -7.90 34.42 -9.36
CA ASP A 144 -8.35 33.80 -8.10
C ASP A 144 -7.44 32.67 -7.55
N VAL A 145 -6.23 32.51 -8.09
CA VAL A 145 -5.23 31.57 -7.55
C VAL A 145 -4.19 32.31 -6.74
N ILE A 146 -4.05 31.95 -5.47
CA ILE A 146 -2.99 32.46 -4.59
C ILE A 146 -1.85 31.43 -4.53
N PRO A 147 -0.59 31.85 -4.75
CA PRO A 147 0.57 30.98 -4.61
C PRO A 147 0.68 30.38 -3.22
N ARG A 148 1.13 29.13 -3.14
CA ARG A 148 1.33 28.44 -1.86
C ARG A 148 2.76 27.95 -1.72
N ARG A 149 3.29 28.06 -0.50
CA ARG A 149 4.56 27.46 -0.10
C ARG A 149 4.34 26.26 0.82
N ARG A 150 5.26 25.31 0.79
CA ARG A 150 5.32 24.19 1.73
C ARG A 150 6.76 23.74 1.94
N PHE A 151 7.14 23.44 3.18
CA PHE A 151 8.37 22.72 3.47
C PHE A 151 8.12 21.21 3.37
N MET A 152 9.03 20.53 2.67
CA MET A 152 8.96 19.10 2.39
C MET A 152 10.26 18.44 2.83
N SER A 153 10.15 17.28 3.49
CA SER A 153 11.31 16.49 3.88
C SER A 153 11.97 15.81 2.66
N ALA A 154 13.26 15.47 2.78
CA ALA A 154 13.98 14.82 1.68
C ALA A 154 13.45 13.42 1.29
N TRP A 155 12.64 12.78 2.15
CA TRP A 155 12.06 11.45 1.92
C TRP A 155 10.72 11.48 1.18
N GLU A 156 10.04 12.62 1.16
CA GLU A 156 8.76 12.76 0.45
C GLU A 156 8.95 12.91 -1.07
N GLN A 157 10.10 13.46 -1.49
CA GLN A 157 10.41 13.64 -2.90
C GLN A 157 10.99 12.36 -3.53
N LYS A 158 10.72 12.14 -4.82
CA LYS A 158 11.11 10.93 -5.58
C LYS A 158 12.10 11.20 -6.72
N ARG A 159 12.66 12.41 -6.81
CA ARG A 159 13.56 12.82 -7.90
C ARG A 159 15.02 12.49 -7.59
N GLU A 160 15.46 12.81 -6.38
CA GLU A 160 16.83 12.62 -5.92
C GLU A 160 16.87 11.57 -4.80
N PRO A 161 18.03 10.95 -4.52
CA PRO A 161 18.17 10.11 -3.33
C PRO A 161 17.94 10.94 -2.06
N PRO A 162 17.20 10.41 -1.06
CA PRO A 162 16.87 11.16 0.15
C PRO A 162 18.13 11.44 0.97
N ASN A 163 18.38 12.73 1.27
CA ASN A 163 19.49 13.17 2.11
C ASN A 163 18.96 13.96 3.32
N LYS A 164 19.27 13.48 4.52
CA LYS A 164 18.79 14.06 5.79
C LYS A 164 19.32 15.47 6.06
N ALA A 165 20.44 15.85 5.47
CA ALA A 165 21.06 17.16 5.67
C ALA A 165 20.26 18.31 5.03
N TYR A 166 19.30 17.98 4.17
CA TYR A 166 18.53 18.97 3.42
C TYR A 166 17.03 18.78 3.60
N GLN A 167 16.31 19.89 3.46
CA GLN A 167 14.88 19.97 3.28
C GLN A 167 14.60 20.73 1.98
N TYR A 168 13.38 20.64 1.49
CA TYR A 168 12.96 21.28 0.25
C TYR A 168 11.84 22.27 0.51
N LEU A 169 12.08 23.54 0.22
CA LEU A 169 11.06 24.58 0.20
C LEU A 169 10.41 24.58 -1.18
N ILE A 170 9.12 24.30 -1.24
CA ILE A 170 8.35 24.16 -2.47
C ILE A 170 7.41 25.34 -2.61
N VAL A 171 7.36 25.93 -3.81
CA VAL A 171 6.39 26.96 -4.17
C VAL A 171 5.60 26.51 -5.39
N ALA A 172 4.27 26.58 -5.30
CA ALA A 172 3.37 26.16 -6.37
C ALA A 172 2.31 27.23 -6.65
N ALA A 173 2.08 27.50 -7.94
CA ALA A 173 1.02 28.37 -8.44
C ALA A 173 0.59 27.88 -9.83
N GLU A 174 -0.71 27.78 -10.09
CA GLU A 174 -1.25 27.46 -11.43
C GLU A 174 -1.16 28.71 -12.33
N PRO A 175 -0.66 28.62 -13.59
CA PRO A 175 -0.27 27.43 -14.35
C PRO A 175 1.25 27.17 -14.39
N TYR A 176 2.02 27.76 -13.48
CA TYR A 176 3.47 27.60 -13.46
C TYR A 176 3.91 26.20 -13.01
N GLU A 177 5.13 25.83 -13.40
CA GLU A 177 5.80 24.69 -12.82
C GLU A 177 6.12 24.95 -11.34
N THR A 178 5.88 23.93 -10.52
CA THR A 178 6.29 23.93 -9.12
C THR A 178 7.82 24.03 -9.03
N ILE A 179 8.29 25.02 -8.28
CA ILE A 179 9.72 25.21 -7.99
C ILE A 179 10.04 24.68 -6.60
N ALA A 180 11.26 24.17 -6.42
CA ALA A 180 11.75 23.70 -5.14
C ALA A 180 13.17 24.22 -4.89
N PHE A 181 13.42 24.67 -3.67
CA PHE A 181 14.72 25.14 -3.20
C PHE A 181 15.27 24.16 -2.18
N ARG A 182 16.49 23.67 -2.41
CA ARG A 182 17.20 22.85 -1.43
C ARG A 182 17.75 23.74 -0.33
N ILE A 183 17.25 23.57 0.88
CA ILE A 183 17.65 24.31 2.08
C ILE A 183 18.28 23.36 3.11
N PRO A 184 19.15 23.85 4.01
CA PRO A 184 19.63 23.04 5.13
C PRO A 184 18.46 22.54 5.99
N ALA A 185 18.56 21.30 6.50
CA ALA A 185 17.55 20.70 7.38
C ALA A 185 17.59 21.23 8.82
N ARG A 186 17.76 22.55 9.00
CA ARG A 186 17.66 23.23 10.29
C ARG A 186 16.19 23.45 10.62
N GLU A 187 15.86 23.46 11.90
CA GLU A 187 14.52 23.78 12.36
C GLU A 187 14.16 25.22 11.93
N ILE A 188 12.95 25.39 11.41
CA ILE A 188 12.41 26.68 10.96
C ILE A 188 11.42 27.11 12.03
N GLU A 189 11.47 28.37 12.43
CA GLU A 189 10.50 28.88 13.41
C GLU A 189 9.10 28.86 12.79
N ASP A 190 8.10 28.46 13.57
CA ASP A 190 6.72 28.47 13.11
C ASP A 190 6.17 29.89 13.09
N GLU A 191 5.22 30.15 12.19
CA GLU A 191 4.55 31.45 12.04
C GLU A 191 3.73 31.83 13.30
N ALA A 192 3.38 30.83 14.13
CA ALA A 192 2.62 31.02 15.36
C ALA A 192 3.51 31.32 16.60
N ASP A 193 4.77 30.89 16.58
CA ASP A 193 5.71 31.08 17.69
C ASP A 193 6.57 32.36 17.53
N ASP A 194 6.39 33.06 16.42
CA ASP A 194 7.23 34.19 16.05
C ASP A 194 6.78 35.49 16.76
N ALA A 195 7.38 35.76 17.92
CA ALA A 195 7.28 37.05 18.59
C ALA A 195 7.91 38.23 17.79
N GLY A 196 8.61 37.95 16.68
CA GLY A 196 9.43 38.91 15.92
C GLY A 196 8.92 39.28 14.52
N TYR A 197 7.78 38.76 14.04
CA TYR A 197 7.21 39.07 12.70
C TYR A 197 8.13 38.76 11.50
N TRP A 198 9.13 37.88 11.64
CA TRP A 198 10.11 37.57 10.60
C TRP A 198 9.66 36.45 9.65
N ASN A 199 8.76 35.58 10.11
CA ASN A 199 8.08 34.57 9.31
C ASN A 199 6.78 35.15 8.74
N TRP A 200 6.78 35.50 7.47
CA TRP A 200 5.59 36.04 6.80
C TRP A 200 5.54 35.58 5.35
N SER A 201 4.34 35.62 4.77
CA SER A 201 4.16 35.50 3.33
C SER A 201 3.12 36.49 2.82
N TYR A 202 3.39 37.08 1.67
CA TYR A 202 2.55 38.10 1.06
C TYR A 202 2.47 37.89 -0.46
N TRP A 203 1.25 37.98 -0.98
CA TRP A 203 0.96 37.97 -2.40
C TRP A 203 0.52 39.37 -2.82
N ASP A 204 1.31 39.99 -3.69
CA ASP A 204 0.96 41.27 -4.31
C ASP A 204 0.20 40.99 -5.63
N PRO A 205 -1.10 41.30 -5.70
CA PRO A 205 -1.90 41.06 -6.91
C PRO A 205 -1.55 42.01 -8.06
N ASP A 206 -0.99 43.20 -7.77
CA ASP A 206 -0.69 44.23 -8.77
C ASP A 206 0.63 43.94 -9.47
N THR A 207 1.68 43.69 -8.69
CA THR A 207 3.00 43.29 -9.25
C THR A 207 3.08 41.81 -9.59
N LYS A 208 2.09 41.02 -9.18
CA LYS A 208 2.03 39.56 -9.32
C LYS A 208 3.28 38.88 -8.75
N GLN A 209 3.71 39.37 -7.60
CA GLN A 209 4.91 38.90 -6.92
C GLN A 209 4.55 38.27 -5.58
N TYR A 210 4.97 37.01 -5.41
CA TYR A 210 4.83 36.29 -4.14
C TYR A 210 6.13 36.41 -3.37
N SER A 211 6.08 37.08 -2.21
CA SER A 211 7.23 37.27 -1.34
C SER A 211 6.97 36.58 -0.01
N PHE A 212 7.98 35.89 0.49
CA PHE A 212 7.92 35.35 1.85
C PHE A 212 9.32 35.29 2.45
N GLN A 213 9.36 35.35 3.77
CA GLN A 213 10.56 35.21 4.56
C GLN A 213 10.37 34.10 5.59
N PHE A 214 11.47 33.46 5.94
CA PHE A 214 11.53 32.62 7.12
C PHE A 214 12.92 32.64 7.74
N MET A 215 12.98 32.40 9.05
CA MET A 215 14.22 32.31 9.81
C MET A 215 14.43 30.90 10.36
N PHE A 216 15.68 30.47 10.44
CA PHE A 216 16.04 29.24 11.13
C PHE A 216 16.12 29.48 12.63
N ARG A 217 15.72 28.47 13.40
CA ARG A 217 15.96 28.43 14.84
C ARG A 217 17.46 28.44 15.10
N LEU A 218 17.87 29.16 16.14
CA LEU A 218 19.24 29.11 16.64
C LEU A 218 19.48 27.73 17.26
N THR A 219 20.43 27.00 16.71
CA THR A 219 20.99 25.80 17.34
C THR A 219 22.03 26.27 18.35
N TYR A 220 21.69 26.19 19.63
CA TYR A 220 22.67 26.30 20.73
C TYR A 220 23.49 25.00 20.82
#